data_AF-A0A316SET4-F1
#
_entry.id   AF-A0A316SET4-F1
#
_cell.length_a   1.000
_cell.length_b   1.000
_cell.length_c   1.000
_cell.angle_alpha   90.00
_cell.angle_beta   90.00
_cell.angle_gamma   90.00
#
_symmetry.space_group_name_H-M   'P 1'
#
loop_
_entity.id
_entity.type
_entity.pdbx_description
1 polymer ?
#
loop_
_entity_poly.entity_id
_entity_poly.type
_entity_poly.pdbx_seq_one_letter_code
_entity_poly.pdbx_strand_id
1 'polypeptide(L)'
;MSHYVVTISRQFAAMGRTIGLKMASNLGIELLDRDIVKEAAKRLGLQKGEVSHYDENPGRQSFFLRKTYLFDFSVYSIHNNVFEVQKNIIQDYADKESCIIVGRCADSILRDRKNILNICIYAPLEARLQNCINELGMNEDKALEQIKTVDDARAAYRRKHCPECTSEFDDRHLMIDSSRFGIEKTAEILTDIVKNTVAKD
;
A
#
# COMPACT_ATOMS: atom_id res chain seq x y z
N MET A 1 18.48 -10.62 -16.29
CA MET A 1 17.42 -9.59 -16.18
C MET A 1 17.49 -9.03 -14.79
N SER A 2 17.56 -7.71 -14.66
CA SER A 2 17.57 -7.09 -13.34
C SER A 2 16.14 -7.01 -12.80
N HIS A 3 15.96 -7.21 -11.50
CA HIS A 3 14.62 -7.15 -10.89
C HIS A 3 14.13 -5.71 -10.79
N TYR A 4 12.89 -5.47 -11.23
CA TYR A 4 12.24 -4.18 -11.15
C TYR A 4 11.21 -4.15 -10.03
N VAL A 5 11.02 -2.98 -9.43
CA VAL A 5 10.07 -2.79 -8.33
C VAL A 5 9.05 -1.73 -8.70
N VAL A 6 7.80 -1.95 -8.34
CA VAL A 6 6.76 -0.92 -8.40
C VAL A 6 6.29 -0.65 -6.99
N THR A 7 6.35 0.60 -6.53
CA THR A 7 5.76 0.95 -5.24
C THR A 7 4.42 1.65 -5.43
N ILE A 8 3.47 1.37 -4.54
CA ILE A 8 2.13 1.96 -4.56
C ILE A 8 1.82 2.58 -3.20
N SER A 9 1.94 3.90 -3.15
CA SER A 9 1.31 4.72 -2.12
C SER A 9 -0.14 5.04 -2.52
N ARG A 10 -1.03 5.26 -1.55
CA ARG A 10 -2.46 5.48 -1.84
C ARG A 10 -3.22 6.20 -0.74
N GLN A 11 -4.22 6.98 -1.15
CA GLN A 11 -5.29 7.42 -0.27
C GLN A 11 -6.25 6.26 0.04
N PHE A 12 -6.88 6.30 1.22
CA PHE A 12 -7.91 5.34 1.60
C PHE A 12 -9.10 5.42 0.65
N ALA A 13 -9.64 4.26 0.27
CA ALA A 13 -10.76 4.12 -0.67
C ALA A 13 -10.52 4.71 -2.09
N ALA A 14 -9.28 4.97 -2.48
CA ALA A 14 -8.90 5.28 -3.88
C ALA A 14 -8.66 4.02 -4.74
N MET A 15 -9.17 2.86 -4.31
CA MET A 15 -8.99 1.55 -4.98
C MET A 15 -7.54 1.11 -5.26
N GLY A 16 -6.54 1.77 -4.68
CA GLY A 16 -5.13 1.53 -5.01
C GLY A 16 -4.64 0.10 -4.78
N ARG A 17 -5.15 -0.61 -3.77
CA ARG A 17 -4.81 -2.03 -3.56
C ARG A 17 -5.40 -2.92 -4.66
N THR A 18 -6.66 -2.69 -5.03
CA THR A 18 -7.33 -3.46 -6.08
C THR A 18 -6.66 -3.24 -7.43
N ILE A 19 -6.30 -1.98 -7.74
CA ILE A 19 -5.51 -1.63 -8.92
C ILE A 19 -4.15 -2.34 -8.88
N GLY A 20 -3.44 -2.31 -7.75
CA GLY A 20 -2.17 -2.99 -7.58
C GLY A 20 -2.27 -4.51 -7.82
N LEU A 21 -3.29 -5.18 -7.28
CA LEU A 21 -3.50 -6.62 -7.50
C LEU A 21 -3.72 -6.93 -8.98
N LYS A 22 -4.44 -6.05 -9.68
CA LYS A 22 -4.67 -6.19 -11.10
C LYS A 22 -3.41 -5.97 -11.93
N MET A 23 -2.59 -4.97 -11.57
CA MET A 23 -1.27 -4.79 -12.15
C MET A 23 -0.39 -6.03 -11.94
N ALA A 24 -0.38 -6.59 -10.73
CA ALA A 24 0.40 -7.78 -10.37
C ALA A 24 0.03 -8.97 -11.28
N SER A 25 -1.28 -9.21 -11.46
CA SER A 25 -1.81 -10.20 -12.39
C SER A 25 -1.37 -9.95 -13.84
N ASN A 26 -1.50 -8.71 -14.33
CA ASN A 26 -1.14 -8.34 -15.70
C ASN A 26 0.37 -8.41 -16.01
N LEU A 27 1.21 -8.26 -14.98
CA LEU A 27 2.67 -8.29 -15.06
C LEU A 27 3.24 -9.67 -14.75
N GLY A 28 2.47 -10.57 -14.13
CA GLY A 28 2.93 -11.88 -13.68
C GLY A 28 3.93 -11.80 -12.54
N ILE A 29 3.78 -10.83 -11.63
CA ILE A 29 4.66 -10.62 -10.46
C ILE A 29 3.85 -10.58 -9.16
N GLU A 30 4.51 -10.77 -8.02
CA GLU A 30 3.85 -10.73 -6.72
C GLU A 30 3.53 -9.29 -6.25
N LEU A 31 2.45 -9.17 -5.47
CA LEU A 31 2.11 -7.95 -4.74
C LEU A 31 2.29 -8.17 -3.24
N LEU A 32 3.16 -7.37 -2.65
CA LEU A 32 3.49 -7.35 -1.25
C LEU A 32 2.79 -6.16 -0.58
N ASP A 33 1.88 -6.45 0.33
CA ASP A 33 1.17 -5.45 1.14
C ASP A 33 1.21 -5.89 2.60
N ARG A 34 0.33 -6.84 2.94
CA ARG A 34 0.18 -7.35 4.31
C ARG A 34 1.26 -8.36 4.69
N ASP A 35 1.89 -8.99 3.71
CA ASP A 35 2.86 -10.05 3.95
C ASP A 35 4.17 -9.52 4.52
N ILE A 36 4.54 -8.27 4.20
CA ILE A 36 5.65 -7.56 4.85
C ILE A 36 5.39 -7.37 6.35
N VAL A 37 4.14 -7.01 6.72
CA VAL A 37 3.76 -6.82 8.14
C VAL A 37 3.76 -8.14 8.88
N LYS A 38 3.23 -9.20 8.27
CA LYS A 38 3.26 -10.57 8.84
C LYS A 38 4.68 -11.05 9.07
N GLU A 39 5.53 -10.91 8.05
CA GLU A 39 6.92 -11.36 8.13
C GLU A 39 7.71 -10.52 9.14
N ALA A 40 7.44 -9.21 9.23
CA ALA A 40 8.01 -8.36 10.28
C ALA A 40 7.59 -8.83 11.68
N ALA A 41 6.30 -9.10 11.90
CA ALA A 41 5.79 -9.59 13.18
C ALA A 41 6.41 -10.94 13.55
N LYS A 42 6.59 -11.83 12.57
CA LYS A 42 7.23 -13.14 12.74
C LYS A 42 8.72 -12.99 13.10
N ARG A 43 9.48 -12.16 12.36
CA ARG A 43 10.91 -11.89 12.64
C ARG A 43 11.11 -11.23 14.01
N LEU A 44 10.14 -10.43 14.47
CA LEU A 44 10.14 -9.77 15.79
C LEU A 44 9.63 -10.66 16.93
N GLY A 45 9.17 -11.88 16.65
CA GLY A 45 8.67 -12.81 17.67
C GLY A 45 7.38 -12.36 18.36
N LEU A 46 6.57 -11.51 17.71
CA LEU A 46 5.31 -11.01 18.28
C LEU A 46 4.31 -12.16 18.43
N GLN A 47 3.66 -12.28 19.60
CA GLN A 47 2.73 -13.38 19.86
C GLN A 47 1.45 -13.25 19.02
N LYS A 48 0.88 -14.38 18.59
CA LYS A 48 -0.39 -14.45 17.83
C LYS A 48 -1.56 -13.67 18.47
N GLY A 49 -1.54 -13.41 19.78
CA GLY A 49 -2.57 -12.62 20.48
C GLY A 49 -2.45 -11.10 20.27
N GLU A 50 -1.23 -10.61 20.02
CA GLU A 50 -0.94 -9.23 19.60
C GLU A 50 -1.10 -9.04 18.10
N VAL A 51 -1.49 -10.11 17.38
CA VAL A 51 -1.73 -10.18 15.94
C VAL A 51 -3.20 -10.52 15.73
N SER A 52 -4.08 -9.52 15.81
CA SER A 52 -5.53 -9.75 15.91
C SER A 52 -6.08 -10.66 14.79
N HIS A 53 -6.58 -11.84 15.18
CA HIS A 53 -7.44 -12.79 14.48
C HIS A 53 -7.30 -12.90 12.94
N TYR A 54 -6.43 -13.83 12.55
CA TYR A 54 -6.29 -14.41 11.21
C TYR A 54 -7.26 -15.58 10.98
N ASP A 55 -8.58 -15.35 11.11
CA ASP A 55 -9.55 -16.33 10.63
C ASP A 55 -10.20 -15.82 9.34
N GLU A 56 -9.87 -16.50 8.24
CA GLU A 56 -10.50 -16.36 6.94
C GLU A 56 -11.96 -16.79 7.05
N ASN A 57 -12.87 -15.81 7.12
CA ASN A 57 -14.28 -16.06 6.90
C ASN A 57 -14.77 -15.17 5.75
N PRO A 58 -15.09 -15.71 4.55
CA PRO A 58 -15.40 -14.94 3.35
C PRO A 58 -16.69 -14.10 3.41
N GLY A 59 -17.46 -14.17 4.49
CA GLY A 59 -18.86 -13.74 4.52
C GLY A 59 -19.17 -12.31 5.00
N ARG A 60 -18.23 -11.56 5.58
CA ARG A 60 -18.50 -10.19 6.10
C ARG A 60 -17.32 -9.24 5.92
N GLN A 61 -17.13 -8.75 4.69
CA GLN A 61 -15.96 -7.96 4.29
C GLN A 61 -15.82 -6.58 4.97
N SER A 62 -16.90 -5.99 5.51
CA SER A 62 -16.89 -4.62 6.03
C SER A 62 -16.22 -4.45 7.41
N PHE A 63 -16.26 -5.47 8.28
CA PHE A 63 -15.70 -5.37 9.65
C PHE A 63 -14.20 -5.75 9.70
N PHE A 64 -13.79 -6.70 8.86
CA PHE A 64 -12.40 -7.19 8.80
C PHE A 64 -11.44 -6.17 8.17
N LEU A 65 -11.90 -5.39 7.17
CA LEU A 65 -11.09 -4.30 6.63
C LEU A 65 -10.72 -3.28 7.70
N ARG A 66 -11.70 -2.88 8.54
CA ARG A 66 -11.51 -1.87 9.60
C ARG A 66 -10.45 -2.31 10.62
N LYS A 67 -10.51 -3.54 11.13
CA LYS A 67 -9.49 -4.02 12.09
C LYS A 67 -8.09 -4.11 11.48
N THR A 68 -7.97 -4.43 10.19
CA THR A 68 -6.64 -4.60 9.56
C THR A 68 -5.87 -3.29 9.41
N TYR A 69 -6.54 -2.17 9.10
CA TYR A 69 -5.88 -0.86 9.03
C TYR A 69 -5.47 -0.36 10.41
N LEU A 70 -6.29 -0.61 11.43
CA LEU A 70 -6.03 -0.23 12.82
C LEU A 70 -4.92 -1.10 13.44
N PHE A 71 -4.88 -2.39 13.08
CA PHE A 71 -3.87 -3.35 13.49
C PHE A 71 -2.46 -2.86 13.15
N ASP A 72 -2.31 -2.45 11.89
CA ASP A 72 -1.09 -1.87 11.37
C ASP A 72 -0.61 -0.72 12.26
N PHE A 73 -1.49 0.23 12.65
CA PHE A 73 -1.14 1.31 13.58
C PHE A 73 -0.80 0.87 15.01
N SER A 74 -1.49 -0.14 15.55
CA SER A 74 -1.22 -0.65 16.91
C SER A 74 0.14 -1.33 17.05
N VAL A 75 0.62 -2.06 16.03
CA VAL A 75 1.95 -2.70 16.08
C VAL A 75 3.06 -1.63 16.09
N TYR A 76 2.90 -0.53 15.34
CA TYR A 76 3.89 0.57 15.34
C TYR A 76 3.98 1.35 16.65
N SER A 77 2.94 1.31 17.49
CA SER A 77 2.97 2.01 18.78
C SER A 77 3.74 1.23 19.85
N ILE A 78 3.94 -0.08 19.67
CA ILE A 78 4.49 -0.97 20.69
C ILE A 78 6.01 -1.14 20.55
N HIS A 79 6.56 -1.06 19.33
CA HIS A 79 7.96 -1.38 19.08
C HIS A 79 8.69 -0.34 18.21
N ASN A 80 9.76 0.25 18.75
CA ASN A 80 10.61 1.22 18.05
C ASN A 80 11.34 0.66 16.82
N ASN A 81 11.50 -0.67 16.72
CA ASN A 81 12.30 -1.32 15.67
C ASN A 81 11.47 -1.84 14.47
N VAL A 82 10.14 -1.67 14.47
CA VAL A 82 9.28 -2.23 13.40
C VAL A 82 9.63 -1.66 12.04
N PHE A 83 9.93 -0.36 11.97
CA PHE A 83 10.28 0.30 10.71
C PHE A 83 11.58 -0.25 10.11
N GLU A 84 12.63 -0.42 10.92
CA GLU A 84 13.90 -0.99 10.44
C GLU A 84 13.74 -2.43 9.94
N VAL A 85 12.93 -3.24 10.63
CA VAL A 85 12.63 -4.60 10.18
C VAL A 85 11.86 -4.58 8.84
N GLN A 86 10.87 -3.70 8.70
CA GLN A 86 10.15 -3.55 7.44
C GLN A 86 11.04 -3.06 6.30
N LYS A 87 11.93 -2.11 6.57
CA LYS A 87 12.92 -1.62 5.62
C LYS A 87 13.78 -2.75 5.08
N ASN A 88 14.33 -3.57 5.98
CA ASN A 88 15.14 -4.72 5.58
C ASN A 88 14.32 -5.73 4.75
N ILE A 89 13.09 -6.03 5.16
CA ILE A 89 12.20 -6.94 4.41
C ILE A 89 11.90 -6.39 3.00
N ILE A 90 11.60 -5.09 2.88
CA ILE A 90 11.33 -4.44 1.60
C ILE A 90 12.55 -4.54 0.67
N GLN A 91 13.74 -4.31 1.20
CA GLN A 91 14.99 -4.45 0.46
C GLN A 91 15.25 -5.90 0.04
N ASP A 92 15.07 -6.87 0.95
CA ASP A 92 15.22 -8.31 0.66
C ASP A 92 14.31 -8.73 -0.51
N TYR A 93 13.04 -8.34 -0.50
CA TYR A 93 12.09 -8.66 -1.56
C TYR A 93 12.46 -7.99 -2.89
N ALA A 94 12.83 -6.71 -2.84
CA ALA A 94 13.25 -5.95 -4.01
C ALA A 94 14.48 -6.57 -4.68
N ASP A 95 15.42 -7.13 -3.91
CA ASP A 95 16.63 -7.75 -4.44
C ASP A 95 16.41 -9.18 -4.94
N LYS A 96 15.40 -9.89 -4.42
CA LYS A 96 15.11 -11.28 -4.77
C LYS A 96 14.36 -11.45 -6.08
N GLU A 97 13.34 -10.62 -6.33
CA GLU A 97 12.48 -10.77 -7.50
C GLU A 97 11.74 -9.48 -7.85
N SER A 98 11.21 -9.42 -9.08
CA SER A 98 10.36 -8.28 -9.47
C SER A 98 9.05 -8.34 -8.70
N CYS A 99 8.63 -7.21 -8.12
CA CYS A 99 7.46 -7.18 -7.24
C CYS A 99 6.77 -5.81 -7.21
N ILE A 100 5.52 -5.80 -6.76
CA ILE A 100 4.77 -4.60 -6.39
C ILE A 100 4.72 -4.48 -4.87
N ILE A 101 5.13 -3.35 -4.31
CA ILE A 101 5.12 -3.11 -2.86
C ILE A 101 4.14 -1.98 -2.53
N VAL A 102 3.18 -2.25 -1.65
CA VAL A 102 2.07 -1.33 -1.39
C VAL A 102 2.26 -0.67 -0.03
N GLY A 103 2.75 0.58 0.00
CA GLY A 103 2.81 1.44 1.19
C GLY A 103 4.10 1.29 1.99
N ARG A 104 4.02 1.39 3.32
CA ARG A 104 5.16 1.24 4.26
C ARG A 104 6.36 2.16 4.00
N CYS A 105 6.14 3.29 3.33
CA CYS A 105 7.22 4.16 2.83
C CYS A 105 8.20 3.44 1.89
N ALA A 106 7.76 2.40 1.18
CA ALA A 106 8.60 1.66 0.24
C ALA A 106 9.18 2.56 -0.86
N ASP A 107 8.43 3.60 -1.25
CA ASP A 107 8.87 4.63 -2.19
C ASP A 107 10.13 5.36 -1.71
N SER A 108 10.14 5.78 -0.44
CA SER A 108 11.30 6.45 0.19
C SER A 108 12.43 5.48 0.54
N ILE A 109 12.09 4.28 1.04
CA ILE A 109 13.06 3.22 1.38
C ILE A 109 13.89 2.81 0.17
N LEU A 110 13.29 2.78 -1.02
CA LEU A 110 13.91 2.31 -2.26
C LEU A 110 14.28 3.46 -3.21
N ARG A 111 14.35 4.71 -2.73
CA ARG A 111 14.53 5.90 -3.59
C ARG A 111 15.82 5.88 -4.44
N ASP A 112 16.86 5.23 -3.96
CA ASP A 112 18.16 5.13 -4.66
C ASP A 112 18.23 3.92 -5.61
N ARG A 113 17.15 3.12 -5.70
CA ARG A 113 17.07 1.97 -6.60
C ARG A 113 16.87 2.47 -8.04
N LYS A 114 17.64 1.94 -8.98
CA LYS A 114 17.54 2.34 -10.40
C LYS A 114 16.26 1.85 -11.08
N ASN A 115 15.92 0.57 -10.92
CA ASN A 115 14.81 -0.06 -11.66
C ASN A 115 13.55 -0.06 -10.81
N ILE A 116 13.02 1.13 -10.57
CA ILE A 116 11.86 1.35 -9.72
C ILE A 116 10.87 2.38 -10.31
N LEU A 117 9.58 2.13 -10.11
CA LEU A 117 8.52 3.09 -10.38
C LEU A 117 7.68 3.34 -9.12
N ASN A 118 7.72 4.57 -8.60
CA ASN A 118 6.96 4.97 -7.42
C ASN A 118 5.64 5.64 -7.82
N ILE A 119 4.52 4.96 -7.55
CA ILE A 119 3.17 5.40 -7.94
C ILE A 119 2.40 5.85 -6.69
N CYS A 120 1.67 6.97 -6.82
CA CYS A 120 0.66 7.40 -5.87
C CYS A 120 -0.72 7.36 -6.50
N ILE A 121 -1.62 6.55 -5.94
CA ILE A 121 -3.01 6.45 -6.39
C ILE A 121 -3.91 7.26 -5.45
N TYR A 122 -4.63 8.22 -6.01
CA TYR A 122 -5.56 9.08 -5.27
C TYR A 122 -6.94 9.13 -5.96
N ALA A 123 -7.90 9.78 -5.29
CA ALA A 123 -9.20 10.10 -5.87
C ALA A 123 -9.86 11.26 -5.09
N PRO A 124 -10.76 12.04 -5.72
CA PRO A 124 -11.60 13.03 -5.03
C PRO A 124 -12.37 12.42 -3.86
N LEU A 125 -12.67 13.22 -2.84
CA LEU A 125 -13.35 12.75 -1.63
C LEU A 125 -14.69 12.08 -1.94
N GLU A 126 -15.46 12.64 -2.87
CA GLU A 126 -16.76 12.13 -3.29
C GLU A 126 -16.62 10.72 -3.89
N ALA A 127 -15.64 10.52 -4.76
CA ALA A 127 -15.37 9.21 -5.35
C ALA A 127 -14.94 8.18 -4.28
N ARG A 128 -14.10 8.59 -3.33
CA ARG A 128 -13.65 7.73 -2.22
C ARG A 128 -14.81 7.37 -1.28
N LEU A 129 -15.71 8.31 -1.02
CA LEU A 129 -16.93 8.07 -0.26
C LEU A 129 -17.85 7.06 -0.94
N GLN A 130 -18.06 7.22 -2.25
CA GLN A 130 -18.84 6.25 -3.05
C GLN A 130 -18.21 4.86 -3.02
N ASN A 131 -16.89 4.75 -3.12
CA ASN A 131 -16.21 3.46 -2.98
C ASN A 131 -16.42 2.86 -1.58
N CYS A 132 -16.34 3.67 -0.51
CA CYS A 132 -16.62 3.18 0.84
C CYS A 132 -18.05 2.63 1.00
N ILE A 133 -19.04 3.31 0.41
CA ILE A 133 -20.44 2.90 0.51
C ILE A 133 -20.69 1.66 -0.35
N ASN A 134 -20.32 1.71 -1.63
CA ASN A 134 -20.70 0.70 -2.62
C ASN A 134 -19.83 -0.56 -2.53
N GLU A 135 -18.51 -0.39 -2.36
CA GLU A 135 -17.56 -1.50 -2.39
C GLU A 135 -17.27 -2.05 -0.99
N LEU A 136 -17.30 -1.19 0.04
CA LEU A 136 -16.95 -1.58 1.40
C LEU A 136 -18.17 -1.72 2.33
N GLY A 137 -19.37 -1.39 1.86
CA GLY A 137 -20.62 -1.51 2.63
C GLY A 137 -20.64 -0.64 3.89
N MET A 138 -19.93 0.50 3.86
CA MET A 138 -19.86 1.41 5.01
C MET A 138 -21.05 2.37 4.99
N ASN A 139 -21.53 2.73 6.19
CA ASN A 139 -22.40 3.89 6.35
C ASN A 139 -21.59 5.17 6.10
N GLU A 140 -22.23 6.19 5.54
CA GLU A 140 -21.62 7.46 5.10
C GLU A 140 -20.81 8.17 6.20
N ASP A 141 -21.38 8.36 7.39
CA ASP A 141 -20.69 9.03 8.50
C ASP A 141 -19.42 8.29 8.90
N LYS A 142 -19.52 6.96 8.99
CA LYS A 142 -18.37 6.09 9.28
C LYS A 142 -17.34 6.11 8.14
N ALA A 143 -17.78 6.21 6.90
CA ALA A 143 -16.89 6.26 5.75
C ALA A 143 -16.04 7.53 5.76
N LEU A 144 -16.64 8.70 6.03
CA LEU A 144 -15.93 9.96 6.16
C LEU A 144 -14.92 9.93 7.32
N GLU A 145 -15.32 9.43 8.49
CA GLU A 145 -14.43 9.25 9.64
C GLU A 145 -13.24 8.35 9.30
N GLN A 146 -13.50 7.21 8.64
CA GLN A 146 -12.46 6.25 8.26
C GLN A 146 -11.51 6.81 7.20
N ILE A 147 -12.01 7.51 6.19
CA ILE A 147 -11.19 8.19 5.19
C ILE A 147 -10.18 9.11 5.87
N LYS A 148 -10.68 10.01 6.72
CA LYS A 148 -9.83 10.95 7.45
C LYS A 148 -8.82 10.24 8.35
N THR A 149 -9.30 9.30 9.18
CA THR A 149 -8.47 8.62 10.17
C THR A 149 -7.33 7.84 9.52
N VAL A 150 -7.61 7.08 8.45
CA VAL A 150 -6.60 6.25 7.79
C VAL A 150 -5.59 7.11 7.03
N ASP A 151 -6.04 8.16 6.35
CA ASP A 151 -5.14 9.06 5.61
C ASP A 151 -4.24 9.87 6.57
N ASP A 152 -4.80 10.41 7.66
CA ASP A 152 -4.04 11.12 8.69
C ASP A 152 -2.96 10.23 9.31
N ALA A 153 -3.32 8.98 9.59
CA ALA A 153 -2.40 8.03 10.20
C ALA A 153 -1.29 7.59 9.21
N ARG A 154 -1.60 7.43 7.91
CA ARG A 154 -0.56 7.21 6.86
C ARG A 154 0.35 8.41 6.70
N ALA A 155 -0.18 9.63 6.74
CA ALA A 155 0.61 10.86 6.68
C ALA A 155 1.51 11.00 7.90
N ALA A 156 1.00 10.71 9.10
CA ALA A 156 1.79 10.71 10.33
C ALA A 156 2.92 9.66 10.28
N TYR A 157 2.62 8.46 9.77
CA TYR A 157 3.62 7.41 9.57
C TYR A 157 4.75 7.87 8.63
N ARG A 158 4.40 8.45 7.47
CA ARG A 158 5.40 8.99 6.53
C ARG A 158 6.23 10.09 7.17
N ARG A 159 5.61 11.08 7.83
CA ARG A 159 6.35 12.17 8.49
C ARG A 159 7.34 11.67 9.55
N LYS A 160 6.96 10.64 10.29
CA LYS A 160 7.81 10.05 11.33
C LYS A 160 9.04 9.34 10.74
N HIS A 161 8.87 8.64 9.63
CA HIS A 161 9.87 7.71 9.11
C HIS A 161 10.61 8.18 7.85
N CYS A 162 10.10 9.22 7.20
CA CYS A 162 10.69 9.87 6.01
C CYS A 162 10.68 11.40 6.23
N PRO A 163 11.37 11.92 7.25
CA PRO A 163 11.33 13.35 7.61
C PRO A 163 11.82 14.28 6.48
N GLU A 164 12.59 13.76 5.54
CA GLU A 164 13.06 14.47 4.35
C GLU A 164 11.99 14.61 3.25
N CYS A 165 10.91 13.82 3.31
CA CYS A 165 9.74 14.02 2.46
C CYS A 165 8.87 15.14 3.04
N THR A 166 9.02 16.34 2.50
CA THR A 166 8.31 17.55 2.94
C THR A 166 7.10 17.89 2.06
N SER A 167 7.05 17.32 0.86
CA SER A 167 6.00 17.51 -0.13
C SER A 167 5.28 16.20 -0.45
N GLU A 168 4.05 16.32 -0.97
CA GLU A 168 3.29 15.17 -1.48
C GLU A 168 3.87 14.59 -2.78
N PHE A 169 4.83 15.27 -3.41
CA PHE A 169 5.53 14.84 -4.63
C PHE A 169 6.83 14.08 -4.34
N ASP A 170 7.38 14.20 -3.13
CA ASP A 170 8.68 13.60 -2.81
C ASP A 170 8.62 12.07 -2.92
N ASP A 171 9.65 11.49 -3.54
CA ASP A 171 9.79 10.07 -3.88
C ASP A 171 8.66 9.47 -4.73
N ARG A 172 7.84 10.29 -5.40
CA ARG A 172 6.77 9.81 -6.28
C ARG A 172 7.09 10.19 -7.72
N HIS A 173 7.11 9.18 -8.59
CA HIS A 173 7.37 9.37 -10.02
C HIS A 173 6.08 9.63 -10.80
N LEU A 174 4.96 9.06 -10.34
CA LEU A 174 3.66 9.16 -11.00
C LEU A 174 2.53 9.28 -9.98
N MET A 175 1.63 10.24 -10.16
CA MET A 175 0.40 10.37 -9.37
C MET A 175 -0.80 10.24 -10.30
N ILE A 176 -1.79 9.41 -9.94
CA ILE A 176 -2.96 9.15 -10.79
C ILE A 176 -4.27 9.21 -10.01
N ASP A 177 -5.22 9.96 -10.58
CA ASP A 177 -6.60 10.00 -10.11
C ASP A 177 -7.35 8.78 -10.65
N SER A 178 -7.54 7.79 -9.78
CA SER A 178 -8.25 6.55 -10.11
C SER A 178 -9.73 6.76 -10.46
N SER A 179 -10.35 7.86 -10.01
CA SER A 179 -11.76 8.14 -10.31
C SER A 179 -12.01 8.48 -11.78
N ARG A 180 -10.97 8.91 -12.51
CA ARG A 180 -11.06 9.26 -13.93
C ARG A 180 -11.14 8.05 -14.85
N PHE A 181 -10.51 6.95 -14.46
CA PHE A 181 -10.34 5.78 -15.32
C PHE A 181 -10.94 4.50 -14.73
N GLY A 182 -11.30 4.50 -13.44
CA GLY A 182 -11.72 3.30 -12.73
C GLY A 182 -10.58 2.28 -12.58
N ILE A 183 -10.89 1.14 -11.97
CA ILE A 183 -9.88 0.12 -11.60
C ILE A 183 -9.20 -0.47 -12.84
N GLU A 184 -10.03 -0.91 -13.79
CA GLU A 184 -9.60 -1.66 -14.97
C GLU A 184 -8.61 -0.85 -15.81
N LYS A 185 -9.02 0.35 -16.22
CA LYS A 185 -8.22 1.19 -17.11
C LYS A 185 -7.03 1.82 -16.39
N THR A 186 -7.15 2.16 -15.10
CA THR A 186 -5.99 2.61 -14.32
C THR A 186 -4.92 1.51 -14.27
N ALA A 187 -5.31 0.26 -13.97
CA ALA A 187 -4.36 -0.85 -13.91
C ALA A 187 -3.69 -1.12 -15.28
N GLU A 188 -4.45 -1.03 -16.39
CA GLU A 188 -3.92 -1.14 -17.75
C GLU A 188 -2.87 -0.06 -18.03
N ILE A 189 -3.21 1.23 -17.82
CA ILE A 189 -2.30 2.36 -18.03
C ILE A 189 -1.01 2.19 -17.22
N LEU A 190 -1.13 1.87 -15.93
CA LEU A 190 0.03 1.70 -15.05
C LEU A 190 0.88 0.48 -15.45
N THR A 191 0.24 -0.62 -15.87
CA THR A 191 0.94 -1.81 -16.39
C THR A 191 1.75 -1.46 -17.63
N ASP A 192 1.16 -0.71 -18.56
CA ASP A 192 1.82 -0.31 -19.80
C ASP A 192 3.01 0.61 -19.53
N ILE A 193 2.88 1.54 -18.59
CA ILE A 193 4.01 2.37 -18.15
C ILE A 193 5.13 1.48 -17.60
N VAL A 194 4.83 0.53 -16.71
CA VAL A 194 5.82 -0.39 -16.12
C VAL A 194 6.55 -1.18 -17.20
N LYS A 195 5.79 -1.80 -18.13
CA LYS A 195 6.34 -2.57 -19.26
C LYS A 195 7.26 -1.75 -20.15
N ASN A 196 6.96 -0.46 -20.30
CA ASN A 196 7.69 0.43 -21.19
C ASN A 196 8.77 1.28 -20.51
N THR A 197 8.99 1.13 -19.20
CA THR A 197 9.98 1.93 -18.46
C THR A 197 10.94 1.06 -17.68
N VAL A 198 10.46 0.33 -16.67
CA VAL A 198 11.31 -0.38 -15.70
C VAL A 198 11.45 -1.88 -15.99
N ALA A 199 10.56 -2.46 -16.79
CA ALA A 199 10.63 -3.87 -17.19
C ALA A 199 11.39 -4.11 -18.51
N LYS A 200 12.13 -3.09 -19.01
CA LYS A 200 12.78 -3.13 -20.33
C LYS A 200 14.13 -3.88 -20.38
N ASP A 201 14.64 -4.39 -19.26
CA ASP A 201 15.98 -5.02 -19.14
C ASP A 201 16.00 -6.51 -18.73
#